data_AF-E4X432-F1
#
_entry.id   AF-E4X432-F1
#
_cell.length_a   1.000
_cell.length_b   1.000
_cell.length_c   1.000
_cell.angle_alpha   90.00
_cell.angle_beta   90.00
_cell.angle_gamma   90.00
#
_symmetry.space_group_name_H-M   'P 1'
#
loop_
_entity.id
_entity.type
_entity.pdbx_description
1 polymer ?
#
loop_
_entity_poly.entity_id
_entity_poly.type
_entity_poly.pdbx_seq_one_letter_code
_entity_poly.pdbx_strand_id
1 'polypeptide(L)'
;MGNAVKKSSQQMGPSIVAASPLKHTKMSISQNIAELSSKRVFMDFKIGNHVPVRINMYLYDKVVPNTAENFRQLCTGDAGYTYKTSDSNEYQINLGVNLAN
;
A
#
# COMPACT_ATOMS: atom_id res chain seq x y z
N MET A 1 48.88 -25.02 -4.83
CA MET A 1 48.50 -23.59 -4.88
C MET A 1 48.62 -23.14 -6.34
N GLY A 2 47.63 -22.59 -7.04
CA GLY A 2 46.29 -22.20 -6.67
C GLY A 2 45.39 -22.17 -7.92
N ASN A 3 44.09 -22.33 -7.69
CA ASN A 3 43.06 -22.33 -8.73
C ASN A 3 42.87 -20.93 -9.33
N ALA A 4 42.87 -20.83 -10.66
CA ALA A 4 42.44 -19.65 -11.38
C ALA A 4 40.90 -19.64 -11.48
N VAL A 5 40.26 -18.81 -10.67
CA VAL A 5 38.82 -18.54 -10.70
C VAL A 5 38.49 -17.75 -11.99
N LYS A 6 37.75 -18.35 -12.92
CA LYS A 6 37.12 -17.63 -14.02
C LYS A 6 36.00 -16.75 -13.44
N LYS A 7 36.21 -15.43 -13.37
CA LYS A 7 35.14 -14.46 -13.10
C LYS A 7 34.27 -14.32 -14.36
N SER A 8 33.01 -14.74 -14.25
CA SER A 8 31.96 -14.46 -15.20
C SER A 8 31.63 -12.97 -15.18
N SER A 9 31.91 -12.28 -16.28
CA SER A 9 31.40 -10.94 -16.53
C SER A 9 29.89 -11.03 -16.76
N GLN A 10 29.08 -10.83 -15.72
CA GLN A 10 27.67 -10.47 -15.89
C GLN A 10 27.62 -8.97 -16.16
N GLN A 11 27.35 -8.65 -17.42
CA GLN A 11 27.18 -7.29 -17.91
C GLN A 11 25.83 -6.77 -17.41
N MET A 12 25.84 -6.01 -16.30
CA MET A 12 24.67 -5.25 -15.84
C MET A 12 24.44 -4.10 -16.82
N GLY A 13 23.50 -4.28 -17.74
CA GLY A 13 23.02 -3.19 -18.59
C GLY A 13 22.41 -2.07 -17.73
N PRO A 14 22.49 -0.80 -18.13
CA PRO A 14 21.91 0.30 -17.36
C PRO A 14 20.38 0.18 -17.44
N SER A 15 19.76 -0.37 -16.40
CA SER A 15 18.31 -0.22 -16.22
C SER A 15 18.03 1.17 -15.68
N ILE A 16 18.26 2.19 -16.52
CA ILE A 16 17.70 3.52 -16.31
C ILE A 16 16.26 3.49 -16.82
N VAL A 17 15.36 2.90 -16.02
CA VAL A 17 13.94 3.21 -16.15
C VAL A 17 13.83 4.69 -15.79
N ALA A 18 13.85 5.56 -16.80
CA ALA A 18 13.58 6.97 -16.63
C ALA A 18 12.19 7.08 -16.03
N ALA A 19 12.11 7.31 -14.72
CA ALA A 19 10.87 7.70 -14.07
C ALA A 19 10.42 8.97 -14.78
N SER A 20 9.34 8.87 -15.55
CA SER A 20 8.77 10.02 -16.23
C SER A 20 8.45 11.09 -15.18
N PRO A 21 8.74 12.38 -15.43
CA PRO A 21 8.47 13.42 -14.45
C PRO A 21 6.99 13.39 -14.09
N LEU A 22 6.71 13.22 -12.80
CA LEU A 22 5.36 13.36 -12.26
C LEU A 22 4.88 14.76 -12.61
N LYS A 23 3.88 14.85 -13.49
CA LYS A 23 3.20 16.11 -13.81
C LYS A 23 2.56 16.59 -12.51
N HIS A 24 3.16 17.58 -11.85
CA HIS A 24 2.58 18.22 -10.69
C HIS A 24 1.41 19.10 -11.14
N THR A 25 0.27 18.47 -11.41
CA THR A 25 -0.99 19.17 -11.58
C THR A 25 -1.36 19.73 -10.22
N LYS A 26 -1.53 21.06 -10.12
CA LYS A 26 -2.14 21.70 -8.94
C LYS A 26 -3.54 21.12 -8.77
N MET A 27 -3.71 20.13 -7.89
CA MET A 27 -5.03 19.56 -7.63
C MET A 27 -5.88 20.61 -6.91
N SER A 28 -6.98 21.03 -7.54
CA SER A 28 -8.03 21.81 -6.88
C SER A 28 -8.80 20.90 -5.92
N ILE A 29 -9.06 21.38 -4.72
CA ILE A 29 -9.74 20.66 -3.62
C ILE A 29 -11.16 20.14 -4.00
N SER A 30 -11.70 20.56 -5.14
CA SER A 30 -13.06 20.24 -5.62
C SER A 30 -13.20 18.97 -6.49
N GLN A 31 -12.17 18.12 -6.64
CA GLN A 31 -12.29 16.91 -7.46
C GLN A 31 -13.12 15.81 -6.78
N ASN A 32 -14.04 15.21 -7.54
CA ASN A 32 -14.88 14.09 -7.09
C ASN A 32 -13.98 12.91 -6.71
N ILE A 33 -14.17 12.34 -5.51
CA ILE A 33 -13.36 11.23 -4.99
C ILE A 33 -13.38 10.01 -5.94
N ALA A 34 -14.50 9.74 -6.63
CA ALA A 34 -14.60 8.66 -7.60
C ALA A 34 -13.73 8.89 -8.85
N GLU A 35 -13.40 10.15 -9.16
CA GLU A 35 -12.51 10.49 -10.25
C GLU A 35 -11.05 10.20 -9.90
N LEU A 36 -10.68 10.20 -8.62
CA LEU A 36 -9.31 10.02 -8.15
C LEU A 36 -9.05 8.66 -7.48
N SER A 37 -10.10 7.95 -7.07
CA SER A 37 -10.02 6.73 -6.27
C SER A 37 -10.95 5.64 -6.78
N SER A 38 -10.37 4.51 -7.19
CA SER A 38 -11.10 3.27 -7.45
C SER A 38 -10.99 2.25 -6.31
N LYS A 39 -10.01 2.42 -5.42
CA LYS A 39 -9.70 1.49 -4.31
C LYS A 39 -10.18 2.03 -2.98
N ARG A 40 -10.90 1.20 -2.22
CA ARG A 40 -11.46 1.52 -0.91
C ARG A 40 -11.02 0.50 0.13
N VAL A 41 -10.62 0.98 1.29
CA VAL A 41 -10.19 0.17 2.42
C VAL A 41 -10.89 0.64 3.69
N PHE A 42 -10.91 -0.22 4.71
CA PHE A 42 -11.44 0.12 6.01
C PHE A 42 -10.48 -0.29 7.13
N MET A 43 -10.62 0.40 8.25
CA MET A 43 -9.96 0.09 9.51
C MET A 43 -11.01 0.06 10.61
N ASP A 44 -11.15 -1.07 11.28
CA ASP A 44 -11.94 -1.20 12.49
C ASP A 44 -11.02 -1.06 13.69
N PHE A 45 -11.36 -0.16 14.60
CA PHE A 45 -10.64 0.06 15.85
C PHE A 45 -11.53 -0.24 17.05
N LYS A 46 -11.02 -0.99 18.01
CA LYS A 46 -11.71 -1.41 19.23
C LYS A 46 -10.79 -1.25 20.44
N ILE A 47 -11.30 -0.63 21.50
CA ILE A 47 -10.65 -0.53 22.81
C ILE A 47 -11.43 -1.37 23.82
N GLY A 48 -10.74 -2.24 24.55
CA GLY A 48 -11.30 -3.13 25.57
C GLY A 48 -12.51 -3.91 25.06
N ASN A 49 -13.64 -3.77 25.74
CA ASN A 49 -14.89 -4.47 25.41
C ASN A 49 -15.90 -3.60 24.64
N HIS A 50 -15.48 -2.44 24.11
CA HIS A 50 -16.36 -1.59 23.34
C HIS A 50 -16.64 -2.17 21.94
N VAL A 51 -17.71 -1.70 21.31
CA VAL A 51 -18.04 -2.04 19.92
C VAL A 51 -17.00 -1.41 18.99
N PRO A 52 -16.48 -2.14 17.98
CA PRO A 52 -15.55 -1.58 17.01
C PRO A 52 -16.12 -0.37 16.26
N VAL A 53 -15.29 0.64 16.03
CA VAL A 53 -15.59 1.80 15.19
C VAL A 53 -14.87 1.63 13.84
N ARG A 54 -15.59 1.84 12.73
CA ARG A 54 -15.07 1.69 11.37
C ARG A 54 -14.70 3.04 10.74
N ILE A 55 -13.49 3.13 10.22
CA ILE A 55 -13.01 4.24 9.38
C ILE A 55 -12.94 3.74 7.94
N ASN A 56 -13.66 4.41 7.03
CA ASN A 56 -13.59 4.14 5.60
C ASN A 56 -12.62 5.12 4.92
N MET A 57 -11.73 4.60 4.07
CA MET A 57 -10.71 5.40 3.39
C MET A 57 -10.72 5.12 1.88
N TYR A 58 -10.61 6.20 1.11
CA TYR A 58 -10.41 6.18 -0.33
C TYR A 58 -8.93 6.33 -0.64
N LEU A 59 -8.39 5.47 -1.50
CA LEU A 59 -7.00 5.54 -1.93
C LEU A 59 -6.94 6.23 -3.30
N TYR A 60 -6.17 7.31 -3.42
CA TYR A 60 -6.00 8.06 -4.66
C TYR A 60 -5.09 7.33 -5.66
N ASP A 61 -5.52 6.16 -6.11
CA ASP A 61 -4.78 5.25 -6.97
C ASP A 61 -4.48 5.81 -8.36
N LYS A 62 -5.25 6.81 -8.82
CA LYS A 62 -4.95 7.51 -10.09
C LYS A 62 -3.82 8.53 -9.97
N VAL A 63 -3.50 8.96 -8.75
CA VAL A 63 -2.43 9.95 -8.48
C VAL A 63 -1.18 9.25 -7.96
N VAL A 64 -1.35 8.29 -7.05
CA VAL A 64 -0.26 7.55 -6.38
C VAL A 64 -0.45 6.03 -6.53
N PRO A 65 -0.34 5.47 -7.75
CA PRO A 65 -0.75 4.09 -8.03
C PRO A 65 0.00 3.06 -7.20
N ASN A 66 1.33 3.20 -7.08
CA ASN A 66 2.16 2.25 -6.34
C ASN A 66 1.91 2.32 -4.83
N THR A 67 1.75 3.53 -4.29
CA THR A 67 1.47 3.74 -2.86
C THR A 67 0.09 3.22 -2.48
N ALA A 68 -0.92 3.49 -3.32
CA ALA A 68 -2.28 3.00 -3.12
C ALA A 68 -2.34 1.48 -3.16
N GLU A 69 -1.62 0.83 -4.08
CA GLU A 69 -1.57 -0.63 -4.15
C GLU A 69 -0.82 -1.24 -2.96
N ASN A 70 0.32 -0.67 -2.56
CA ASN A 70 1.03 -1.10 -1.36
C ASN A 70 0.14 -1.02 -0.10
N PHE A 71 -0.59 0.10 0.07
CA PHE A 71 -1.49 0.26 1.21
C PHE A 71 -2.67 -0.71 1.17
N ARG A 72 -3.25 -0.95 -0.02
CA ARG A 72 -4.29 -1.96 -0.21
C ARG A 72 -3.81 -3.34 0.24
N GLN A 73 -2.61 -3.75 -0.18
CA GLN A 73 -2.02 -5.04 0.17
C GLN A 73 -1.72 -5.16 1.67
N LEU A 74 -1.30 -4.07 2.32
CA LEU A 74 -1.13 -4.04 3.78
C LEU A 74 -2.47 -4.24 4.51
N CYS A 75 -3.55 -3.69 3.96
CA CYS A 75 -4.90 -3.88 4.52
C CYS A 75 -5.43 -5.31 4.32
N THR A 76 -5.11 -5.99 3.23
CA THR A 76 -5.56 -7.38 3.00
C THR A 76 -4.63 -8.42 3.60
N GLY A 77 -3.35 -8.10 3.76
CA GLY A 77 -2.31 -9.07 4.12
C GLY A 77 -1.85 -9.95 2.95
N ASP A 78 -2.24 -9.65 1.71
CA ASP A 78 -1.93 -10.46 0.51
C ASP A 78 -0.40 -10.59 0.28
N ALA A 79 0.38 -9.60 0.73
CA ALA A 79 1.83 -9.56 0.58
C ALA A 79 2.61 -10.30 1.69
N GLY A 80 1.91 -10.98 2.61
CA GLY A 80 2.54 -11.70 3.73
C GLY A 80 2.89 -10.83 4.94
N TYR A 81 2.49 -9.55 4.93
CA TYR A 81 2.61 -8.60 6.05
C TYR A 81 1.34 -7.75 6.15
N THR A 82 0.92 -7.47 7.37
CA THR A 82 -0.28 -6.68 7.68
C THR A 82 -0.12 -5.96 9.02
N TYR A 83 -0.88 -4.90 9.26
CA TYR A 83 -0.95 -4.29 10.59
C TYR A 83 -2.02 -5.00 11.41
N LYS A 84 -1.57 -6.00 12.19
CA LYS A 84 -2.35 -6.60 13.27
C LYS A 84 -1.87 -6.01 14.59
N THR A 85 -2.78 -5.81 15.53
CA THR A 85 -2.38 -5.51 16.91
C THR A 85 -1.80 -6.74 17.56
N SER A 86 -0.96 -6.53 18.58
CA SER A 86 -0.58 -7.56 19.54
C SER A 86 -1.83 -8.18 20.19
N ASP A 87 -1.76 -9.46 20.56
CA ASP A 87 -2.85 -10.28 21.13
C ASP A 87 -3.43 -9.79 22.47
N SER A 88 -3.12 -8.56 22.88
CA SER A 88 -3.71 -7.90 24.03
C SER A 88 -5.18 -7.58 23.76
N ASN A 89 -6.08 -8.08 24.61
CA ASN A 89 -7.53 -7.79 24.55
C ASN A 89 -7.89 -6.29 24.72
N GLU A 90 -6.93 -5.44 25.05
CA GLU A 90 -7.13 -4.02 25.32
C GLU A 90 -7.24 -3.16 24.06
N TYR A 91 -6.52 -3.48 22.97
CA TYR A 91 -6.56 -2.72 21.71
C TYR A 91 -6.57 -3.67 20.52
N GLN A 92 -7.60 -3.57 19.67
CA GLN A 92 -7.75 -4.38 18.47
C GLN A 92 -7.93 -3.48 17.25
N ILE A 93 -7.17 -3.75 16.18
CA ILE A 93 -7.24 -3.09 14.88
C ILE A 93 -7.43 -4.20 13.85
N ASN A 94 -8.49 -4.09 13.06
CA ASN A 94 -8.71 -4.96 11.91
C ASN A 94 -8.69 -4.11 10.64
N LEU A 95 -7.79 -4.46 9.72
CA LEU A 95 -7.75 -3.85 8.39
C LEU A 95 -8.41 -4.75 7.36
N GLY A 96 -9.00 -4.14 6.35
CA GLY A 96 -9.55 -4.86 5.21
C GLY A 96 -9.81 -3.99 4.00
N VAL A 97 -10.15 -4.64 2.89
CA VAL A 97 -10.66 -3.98 1.69
C VAL A 97 -12.19 -4.05 1.68
N ASN A 98 -12.83 -2.99 1.20
CA ASN A 98 -14.23 -3.09 0.87
C ASN A 98 -14.36 -3.89 -0.44
N LEU A 99 -15.07 -5.02 -0.39
CA LEU A 99 -15.30 -5.91 -1.52
C LEU A 99 -16.15 -5.29 -2.65
N ALA A 100 -16.62 -4.05 -2.49
CA ALA A 100 -17.56 -3.41 -3.41
C ALA A 100 -17.04 -2.05 -3.93
N ASN A 101 -16.91 -1.98 -5.26
CA ASN A 101 -17.63 -0.98 -6.05
C ASN A 101 -18.76 -1.69 -6.78
#